data_AF-A0A962Q5E3-F1
#
_entry.id   AF-A0A962Q5E3-F1
#
_cell.length_a   1.000
_cell.length_b   1.000
_cell.length_c   1.000
_cell.angle_alpha   90.00
_cell.angle_beta   90.00
_cell.angle_gamma   90.00
#
_symmetry.space_group_name_H-M   'P 1'
#
loop_
_entity.id
_entity.type
_entity.pdbx_description
1 polymer ?
#
loop_
_entity_poly.entity_id
_entity_poly.type
_entity_poly.pdbx_seq_one_letter_code
_entity_poly.pdbx_strand_id
1 'polypeptide(L)'
;WQFNAYQLGLGSQGPDRLVTMWDMYRQAWNDLSEVEQDTSPKLLPPLNGMLRTQYLISEYRAENEASGSSFGASPVNPDVNRFYAYRAENYELGRSVILAIYQIQSGARGPGSTEAIEALVALGDWAQWNSKRDDAIETYQLALAELAGRDDAQEEEQRLFGAPVPLPDMNGLRTLPPAVSADQGNILVEFGVDSRGKVVDLARLDSNEDIDSAANRLLRLLRNTTFRPRLAAGQPVGTDKLVRAYEIKP
;
A
#
# COMPACT_ATOMS: atom_id res chain seq x y z
N TRP A 1 6.16 -7.57 -17.12
CA TRP A 1 6.81 -8.88 -16.91
C TRP A 1 7.52 -8.95 -15.56
N GLN A 2 8.46 -8.05 -15.24
CA GLN A 2 9.24 -8.09 -13.99
C GLN A 2 8.39 -8.23 -12.71
N PHE A 3 7.34 -7.42 -12.57
CA PHE A 3 6.41 -7.51 -11.43
C PHE A 3 5.70 -8.88 -11.34
N ASN A 4 5.23 -9.44 -12.45
CA ASN A 4 4.60 -10.76 -12.45
C ASN A 4 5.63 -11.85 -12.07
N ALA A 5 6.86 -11.74 -12.56
CA ALA A 5 7.94 -12.66 -12.18
C ALA A 5 8.30 -12.52 -10.69
N TYR A 6 8.24 -11.31 -10.12
CA TYR A 6 8.36 -11.08 -8.67
C TYR A 6 7.25 -11.82 -7.91
N GLN A 7 5.99 -11.60 -8.29
CA GLN A 7 4.83 -12.23 -7.64
C GLN A 7 4.84 -13.75 -7.71
N LEU A 8 5.37 -14.32 -8.80
CA LEU A 8 5.47 -15.76 -9.00
C LEU A 8 6.76 -16.37 -8.39
N GLY A 9 7.63 -15.56 -7.77
CA GLY A 9 8.90 -16.04 -7.23
C GLY A 9 9.88 -16.55 -8.30
N LEU A 10 9.74 -16.10 -9.55
CA LEU A 10 10.54 -16.59 -10.68
C LEU A 10 11.84 -15.79 -10.81
N GLY A 11 12.99 -16.46 -10.70
CA GLY A 11 14.34 -15.84 -10.77
C GLY A 11 14.73 -15.12 -9.48
N SER A 12 15.79 -14.28 -9.52
CA SER A 12 16.26 -13.52 -8.34
C SER A 12 15.12 -12.72 -7.71
N GLN A 13 14.92 -12.75 -6.40
CA GLN A 13 13.89 -11.96 -5.70
C GLN A 13 14.50 -10.87 -4.81
N GLY A 14 15.81 -10.68 -4.94
CA GLY A 14 16.59 -9.81 -4.09
C GLY A 14 16.50 -8.33 -4.47
N PRO A 15 17.35 -7.51 -3.84
CA PRO A 15 17.48 -6.07 -4.08
C PRO A 15 17.65 -5.71 -5.55
N ASP A 16 18.36 -6.55 -6.32
CA ASP A 16 18.62 -6.40 -7.75
C ASP A 16 17.34 -6.39 -8.58
N ARG A 17 16.35 -7.25 -8.28
CA ARG A 17 15.07 -7.24 -8.99
C ARG A 17 14.31 -5.95 -8.72
N LEU A 18 14.25 -5.52 -7.46
CA LEU A 18 13.53 -4.31 -7.08
C LEU A 18 14.14 -3.06 -7.73
N VAL A 19 15.48 -2.97 -7.78
CA VAL A 19 16.19 -1.93 -8.52
C VAL A 19 15.87 -2.00 -10.02
N THR A 20 15.93 -3.19 -10.62
CA THR A 20 15.62 -3.36 -12.04
C THR A 20 14.17 -2.96 -12.37
N MET A 21 13.21 -3.32 -11.52
CA MET A 21 11.81 -2.91 -11.68
C MET A 21 11.67 -1.39 -11.68
N TRP A 22 12.27 -0.73 -10.68
CA TRP A 22 12.26 0.73 -10.59
C TRP A 22 12.85 1.38 -11.83
N ASP A 23 14.04 0.93 -12.26
CA ASP A 23 14.75 1.48 -13.42
C ASP A 23 13.94 1.34 -14.71
N MET A 24 13.36 0.16 -14.95
CA MET A 24 12.56 -0.09 -16.15
C MET A 24 11.29 0.78 -16.20
N TYR A 25 10.61 0.97 -15.07
CA TYR A 25 9.44 1.85 -15.05
C TYR A 25 9.83 3.32 -15.19
N ARG A 26 10.92 3.75 -14.55
CA ARG A 26 11.44 5.11 -14.69
C ARG A 26 11.85 5.41 -16.14
N GLN A 27 12.54 4.46 -16.80
CA GLN A 27 12.90 4.59 -18.21
C GLN A 27 11.64 4.72 -19.08
N ALA A 28 10.65 3.84 -18.89
CA ALA A 28 9.39 3.91 -19.64
C ALA A 28 8.64 5.23 -19.41
N TRP A 29 8.69 5.79 -18.21
CA TRP A 29 8.11 7.11 -17.94
C TRP A 29 8.86 8.23 -18.69
N ASN A 30 10.20 8.22 -18.69
CA ASN A 30 11.00 9.19 -19.44
C ASN A 30 10.72 9.11 -20.95
N ASP A 31 10.73 7.90 -21.52
CA ASP A 31 10.50 7.71 -22.96
C ASP A 31 9.09 8.20 -23.37
N LEU A 32 8.10 8.03 -22.51
CA LEU A 32 6.73 8.51 -22.76
C LEU A 32 6.58 10.01 -22.55
N SER A 33 7.27 10.61 -21.56
CA SER A 33 7.19 12.04 -21.29
C SER A 33 7.85 12.90 -22.37
N GLU A 34 8.71 12.33 -23.21
CA GLU A 34 9.26 12.99 -24.39
C GLU A 34 8.22 13.19 -25.52
N VAL A 35 7.17 12.37 -25.57
CA VAL A 35 6.23 12.33 -26.71
C VAL A 35 4.79 12.61 -26.34
N GLU A 36 4.41 12.39 -25.09
CA GLU A 36 3.06 12.61 -24.58
C GLU A 36 2.92 14.01 -23.97
N GLN A 37 1.68 14.52 -23.91
CA GLN A 37 1.37 15.72 -23.14
C GLN A 37 1.45 15.42 -21.64
N ASP A 38 1.78 16.43 -20.82
CA ASP A 38 1.99 16.28 -19.37
C ASP A 38 0.79 15.69 -18.61
N THR A 39 -0.44 15.83 -19.13
CA THR A 39 -1.67 15.28 -18.54
C THR A 39 -2.15 13.99 -19.21
N SER A 40 -1.35 13.40 -20.10
CA SER A 40 -1.73 12.19 -20.83
C SER A 40 -1.88 11.00 -19.89
N PRO A 41 -3.04 10.30 -19.90
CA PRO A 41 -3.23 9.07 -19.10
C PRO A 41 -2.24 7.96 -19.42
N LYS A 42 -1.55 8.01 -20.58
CA LYS A 42 -0.49 7.05 -20.94
C LYS A 42 0.75 7.17 -20.07
N LEU A 43 0.93 8.26 -19.32
CA LEU A 43 2.00 8.42 -18.34
C LEU A 43 1.73 7.66 -17.03
N LEU A 44 0.48 7.24 -16.77
CA LEU A 44 0.08 6.58 -15.53
C LEU A 44 0.62 5.17 -15.34
N PRO A 45 0.65 4.27 -16.35
CA PRO A 45 1.15 2.91 -16.18
C PRO A 45 2.57 2.80 -15.61
N PRO A 46 3.61 3.53 -16.10
CA PRO A 46 4.93 3.45 -15.50
C PRO A 46 4.96 4.03 -14.08
N LEU A 47 4.24 5.13 -13.81
CA LEU A 47 4.15 5.69 -12.46
C LEU A 47 3.52 4.70 -11.46
N ASN A 48 2.46 3.99 -11.86
CA ASN A 48 1.86 2.94 -11.04
C ASN A 48 2.84 1.79 -10.77
N GLY A 49 3.68 1.43 -11.75
CA GLY A 49 4.75 0.46 -11.57
C GLY A 49 5.83 0.92 -10.59
N MET A 50 6.24 2.20 -10.70
CA MET A 50 7.18 2.82 -9.75
C MET A 50 6.62 2.81 -8.34
N LEU A 51 5.36 3.20 -8.14
CA LEU A 51 4.70 3.20 -6.83
C LEU A 51 4.64 1.80 -6.22
N ARG A 52 4.23 0.79 -7.01
CA ARG A 52 4.27 -0.62 -6.56
C ARG A 52 5.65 -1.03 -6.07
N THR A 53 6.68 -0.62 -6.80
CA THR A 53 8.06 -0.95 -6.47
C THR A 53 8.50 -0.27 -5.18
N GLN A 54 8.06 0.95 -4.89
CA GLN A 54 8.36 1.64 -3.63
C GLN A 54 7.72 0.95 -2.41
N TYR A 55 6.50 0.43 -2.53
CA TYR A 55 5.91 -0.41 -1.48
C TYR A 55 6.75 -1.68 -1.23
N LEU A 56 7.14 -2.39 -2.29
CA LEU A 56 7.99 -3.58 -2.18
C LEU A 56 9.35 -3.27 -1.56
N ILE A 57 9.99 -2.17 -1.94
CA ILE A 57 11.25 -1.70 -1.34
C ILE A 57 11.07 -1.41 0.15
N SER A 58 9.94 -0.82 0.55
CA SER A 58 9.62 -0.51 1.94
C SER A 58 9.49 -1.78 2.80
N GLU A 59 8.77 -2.79 2.27
CA GLU A 59 8.53 -4.07 2.97
C GLU A 59 9.71 -5.04 2.92
N TYR A 60 10.67 -4.84 2.01
CA TYR A 60 11.78 -5.77 1.84
C TYR A 60 12.49 -6.04 3.17
N ARG A 61 12.65 -7.34 3.48
CA ARG A 61 13.43 -7.85 4.62
C ARG A 61 14.52 -8.76 4.07
N ALA A 62 15.77 -8.54 4.48
CA ALA A 62 16.90 -9.34 4.03
C ALA A 62 16.77 -10.84 4.37
N GLU A 63 16.01 -11.17 5.42
CA GLU A 63 15.70 -12.55 5.83
C GLU A 63 14.84 -13.32 4.80
N ASN A 64 14.21 -12.64 3.84
CA ASN A 64 13.43 -13.26 2.77
C ASN A 64 14.31 -13.75 1.60
N GLU A 65 15.62 -13.46 1.60
CA GLU A 65 16.56 -14.15 0.71
C GLU A 65 16.70 -15.59 1.22
N ALA A 66 16.13 -16.55 0.49
CA ALA A 66 16.39 -17.95 0.72
C ALA A 66 17.91 -18.14 0.86
N SER A 67 18.34 -18.69 2.00
CA SER A 67 19.74 -18.83 2.40
C SER A 67 20.49 -19.78 1.47
N GLY A 68 20.72 -19.35 0.24
CA GLY A 68 21.56 -19.97 -0.76
C GLY A 68 22.97 -19.42 -0.62
N SER A 69 23.71 -19.98 0.35
CA SER A 69 25.17 -20.10 0.39
C SER A 69 26.02 -19.06 -0.37
N SER A 70 26.75 -18.21 0.35
CA SER A 70 28.22 -18.13 0.18
C SER A 70 28.88 -17.35 1.32
N PHE A 71 29.62 -18.06 2.18
CA PHE A 71 30.68 -17.47 2.99
C PHE A 71 31.88 -17.21 2.06
N GLY A 72 31.89 -16.04 1.45
CA GLY A 72 33.01 -15.48 0.70
C GLY A 72 32.85 -13.98 0.67
N ALA A 73 33.95 -13.23 0.79
CA ALA A 73 33.92 -11.77 0.66
C ALA A 73 33.43 -11.42 -0.76
N SER A 74 32.11 -11.23 -0.91
CA SER A 74 31.53 -10.84 -2.18
C SER A 74 32.02 -9.45 -2.57
N PRO A 75 32.36 -9.23 -3.85
CA PRO A 75 32.61 -7.88 -4.34
C PRO A 75 31.38 -7.02 -4.03
N VAL A 76 31.60 -5.75 -3.70
CA VAL A 76 30.55 -4.75 -3.47
C VAL A 76 29.57 -4.81 -4.64
N ASN A 77 28.38 -5.40 -4.42
CA ASN A 77 27.38 -5.52 -5.46
C ASN A 77 26.76 -4.11 -5.66
N PRO A 78 26.98 -3.44 -6.80
CA PRO A 78 26.51 -2.07 -7.02
C PRO A 78 24.99 -1.96 -6.88
N ASP A 79 24.24 -3.00 -7.22
CA ASP A 79 22.78 -3.00 -7.12
C ASP A 79 22.30 -3.02 -5.66
N VAL A 80 23.06 -3.63 -4.75
CA VAL A 80 22.74 -3.61 -3.31
C VAL A 80 22.93 -2.20 -2.76
N ASN A 81 24.00 -1.50 -3.11
CA ASN A 81 24.21 -0.11 -2.70
C ASN A 81 23.10 0.81 -3.24
N ARG A 82 22.74 0.65 -4.52
CA ARG A 82 21.65 1.41 -5.16
C ARG A 82 20.31 1.15 -4.48
N PHE A 83 20.01 -0.11 -4.15
CA PHE A 83 18.81 -0.47 -3.41
C PHE A 83 18.73 0.26 -2.07
N TYR A 84 19.80 0.27 -1.28
CA TYR A 84 19.81 0.97 -0.01
C TYR A 84 19.71 2.49 -0.15
N ALA A 85 20.25 3.06 -1.23
CA ALA A 85 20.04 4.47 -1.57
C ALA A 85 18.56 4.76 -1.84
N TYR A 86 17.89 3.97 -2.69
CA TYR A 86 16.43 4.11 -2.92
C TYR A 86 15.62 3.90 -1.65
N ARG A 87 16.03 2.95 -0.80
CA ARG A 87 15.35 2.71 0.47
C ARG A 87 15.50 3.89 1.43
N ALA A 88 16.64 4.56 1.46
CA ALA A 88 16.85 5.75 2.28
C ALA A 88 15.95 6.92 1.87
N GLU A 89 15.67 7.04 0.57
CA GLU A 89 14.79 8.07 -0.01
C GLU A 89 13.35 7.58 -0.26
N ASN A 90 13.00 6.37 0.21
CA ASN A 90 11.76 5.68 -0.16
C ASN A 90 10.53 6.57 -0.02
N TYR A 91 10.39 7.25 1.12
CA TYR A 91 9.27 8.15 1.38
C TYR A 91 9.13 9.24 0.31
N GLU A 92 10.21 9.98 0.03
CA GLU A 92 10.19 11.09 -0.94
C GLU A 92 10.00 10.60 -2.38
N LEU A 93 10.59 9.46 -2.73
CA LEU A 93 10.39 8.84 -4.05
C LEU A 93 8.94 8.39 -4.25
N GLY A 94 8.34 7.69 -3.28
CA GLY A 94 6.93 7.33 -3.34
C GLY A 94 6.01 8.56 -3.38
N ARG A 95 6.30 9.56 -2.54
CA ARG A 95 5.56 10.83 -2.50
C ARG A 95 5.58 11.55 -3.86
N SER A 96 6.74 11.66 -4.49
CA SER A 96 6.88 12.32 -5.80
C SER A 96 6.15 11.58 -6.92
N VAL A 97 6.19 10.24 -6.92
CA VAL A 97 5.45 9.42 -7.89
C VAL A 97 3.94 9.62 -7.76
N ILE A 98 3.40 9.60 -6.53
CA ILE A 98 1.95 9.77 -6.32
C ILE A 98 1.52 11.20 -6.65
N LEU A 99 2.32 12.22 -6.32
CA LEU A 99 2.06 13.60 -6.73
C LEU A 99 2.00 13.76 -8.25
N ALA A 100 2.87 13.09 -9.00
CA ALA A 100 2.81 13.09 -10.47
C ALA A 100 1.50 12.43 -10.97
N ILE A 101 1.08 11.32 -10.36
CA ILE A 101 -0.22 10.68 -10.68
C ILE A 101 -1.38 11.65 -10.41
N TYR A 102 -1.39 12.31 -9.24
CA TYR A 102 -2.41 13.31 -8.91
C TYR A 102 -2.42 14.46 -9.92
N GLN A 103 -1.27 15.02 -10.29
CA GLN A 103 -1.17 16.11 -11.26
C GLN A 103 -1.72 15.73 -12.63
N ILE A 104 -1.42 14.51 -13.12
CA ILE A 104 -1.95 14.00 -14.38
C ILE A 104 -3.48 13.89 -14.30
N GLN A 105 -4.02 13.26 -13.26
CA GLN A 105 -5.46 13.04 -13.12
C GLN A 105 -6.23 14.37 -12.92
N SER A 106 -5.72 15.23 -12.04
CA SER A 106 -6.28 16.55 -11.77
C SER A 106 -6.23 17.45 -13.02
N GLY A 107 -5.12 17.44 -13.76
CA GLY A 107 -5.00 18.21 -15.00
C GLY A 107 -5.90 17.70 -16.13
N ALA A 108 -6.11 16.38 -16.23
CA ALA A 108 -6.94 15.79 -17.28
C ALA A 108 -8.45 15.83 -16.99
N ARG A 109 -8.85 15.75 -15.72
CA ARG A 109 -10.25 15.51 -15.30
C ARG A 109 -10.77 16.51 -14.26
N GLY A 110 -9.90 17.35 -13.71
CA GLY A 110 -10.18 18.27 -12.61
C GLY A 110 -9.81 17.69 -11.24
N PRO A 111 -9.50 18.54 -10.25
CA PRO A 111 -9.05 18.14 -8.91
C PRO A 111 -10.10 17.30 -8.15
N GLY A 112 -11.38 17.64 -8.26
CA GLY A 112 -12.47 16.86 -7.65
C GLY A 112 -12.81 15.54 -8.37
N SER A 113 -12.13 15.18 -9.45
CA SER A 113 -12.40 13.91 -10.14
C SER A 113 -12.09 12.70 -9.25
N THR A 114 -12.82 11.60 -9.41
CA THR A 114 -12.62 10.40 -8.59
C THR A 114 -11.17 9.92 -8.64
N GLU A 115 -10.52 9.95 -9.81
CA GLU A 115 -9.14 9.52 -9.95
C GLU A 115 -8.12 10.46 -9.28
N ALA A 116 -8.37 11.77 -9.26
CA ALA A 116 -7.50 12.72 -8.56
C ALA A 116 -7.65 12.57 -7.04
N ILE A 117 -8.88 12.41 -6.54
CA ILE A 117 -9.15 12.14 -5.13
C ILE A 117 -8.50 10.81 -4.70
N GLU A 118 -8.62 9.74 -5.47
CA GLU A 118 -7.98 8.46 -5.18
C GLU A 118 -6.45 8.58 -5.15
N ALA A 119 -5.85 9.45 -5.97
CA ALA A 119 -4.42 9.73 -5.91
C ALA A 119 -4.03 10.48 -4.61
N LEU A 120 -4.84 11.44 -4.15
CA LEU A 120 -4.63 12.09 -2.84
C LEU A 120 -4.80 11.10 -1.69
N VAL A 121 -5.81 10.23 -1.73
CA VAL A 121 -5.96 9.17 -0.72
C VAL A 121 -4.75 8.25 -0.72
N ALA A 122 -4.24 7.85 -1.88
CA ALA A 122 -3.02 7.04 -1.99
C ALA A 122 -1.78 7.77 -1.43
N LEU A 123 -1.71 9.10 -1.57
CA LEU A 123 -0.64 9.92 -1.01
C LEU A 123 -0.70 9.95 0.53
N GLY A 124 -1.91 10.10 1.09
CA GLY A 124 -2.12 10.01 2.53
C GLY A 124 -1.84 8.61 3.07
N ASP A 125 -2.24 7.56 2.33
CA ASP A 125 -1.94 6.17 2.66
C ASP A 125 -0.42 5.91 2.66
N TRP A 126 0.31 6.48 1.71
CA TRP A 126 1.78 6.39 1.65
C TRP A 126 2.46 7.08 2.84
N ALA A 127 1.98 8.25 3.23
CA ALA A 127 2.45 8.95 4.43
C ALA A 127 2.15 8.15 5.70
N GLN A 128 0.92 7.62 5.82
CA GLN A 128 0.48 6.77 6.92
C GLN A 128 1.33 5.48 7.02
N TRP A 129 1.59 4.84 5.88
CA TRP A 129 2.48 3.67 5.75
C TRP A 129 3.88 3.94 6.31
N ASN A 130 4.44 5.12 5.99
CA ASN A 130 5.76 5.56 6.44
C ASN A 130 5.75 6.27 7.81
N SER A 131 4.65 6.16 8.57
CA SER A 131 4.48 6.78 9.89
C SER A 131 4.60 8.32 9.91
N LYS A 132 4.38 8.98 8.77
CA LYS A 132 4.34 10.43 8.59
C LYS A 132 2.91 10.93 8.83
N ARG A 133 2.51 10.99 10.09
CA ARG A 133 1.10 11.19 10.48
C ARG A 133 0.55 12.55 10.12
N ASP A 134 1.34 13.60 10.32
CA ASP A 134 0.90 14.97 10.04
C ASP A 134 0.68 15.14 8.54
N ASP A 135 1.63 14.70 7.72
CA ASP A 135 1.51 14.65 6.24
C ASP A 135 0.30 13.83 5.79
N ALA A 136 0.01 12.69 6.44
CA ALA A 136 -1.15 11.86 6.12
C ALA A 136 -2.47 12.61 6.40
N ILE A 137 -2.58 13.24 7.58
CA ILE A 137 -3.78 14.00 7.98
C ILE A 137 -4.00 15.17 7.03
N GLU A 138 -2.96 15.95 6.75
CA GLU A 138 -3.03 17.10 5.83
C GLU A 138 -3.51 16.65 4.44
N THR A 139 -2.96 15.54 3.94
CA THR A 139 -3.33 15.02 2.62
C THR A 139 -4.77 14.51 2.58
N TYR A 140 -5.23 13.79 3.60
CA TYR A 140 -6.62 13.34 3.64
C TYR A 140 -7.60 14.52 3.75
N GLN A 141 -7.25 15.56 4.50
CA GLN A 141 -8.07 16.78 4.57
C GLN A 141 -8.12 17.51 3.23
N LEU A 142 -7.01 17.54 2.48
CA LEU A 142 -7.00 18.04 1.11
C LEU A 142 -7.94 17.24 0.20
N ALA A 143 -7.92 15.90 0.28
CA ALA A 143 -8.84 15.06 -0.47
C ALA A 143 -10.31 15.35 -0.14
N LEU A 144 -10.65 15.51 1.15
CA LEU A 144 -11.99 15.89 1.58
C LEU A 144 -12.39 17.29 1.09
N ALA A 145 -11.47 18.25 1.09
CA ALA A 145 -11.71 19.60 0.60
C ALA A 145 -11.99 19.62 -0.91
N GLU A 146 -11.25 18.83 -1.71
CA GLU A 146 -11.48 18.69 -3.15
C GLU A 146 -12.77 17.91 -3.47
N LEU A 147 -13.18 16.99 -2.61
CA LEU A 147 -14.46 16.28 -2.71
C LEU A 147 -15.67 17.18 -2.43
N ALA A 148 -15.55 18.17 -1.54
CA ALA A 148 -16.68 18.93 -0.99
C ALA A 148 -17.56 19.65 -2.04
N GLY A 149 -17.05 19.88 -3.25
CA GLY A 149 -17.79 20.49 -4.35
C GLY A 149 -18.65 19.52 -5.17
N ARG A 150 -18.66 18.21 -4.86
CA ARG A 150 -19.41 17.19 -5.61
C ARG A 150 -20.76 16.89 -4.96
N ASP A 151 -21.73 16.52 -5.80
CA ASP A 151 -23.06 16.10 -5.33
C ASP A 151 -23.01 14.80 -4.51
N ASP A 152 -22.03 13.92 -4.79
CA ASP A 152 -21.82 12.63 -4.13
C ASP A 152 -20.75 12.67 -3.01
N ALA A 153 -20.34 13.87 -2.56
CA ALA A 153 -19.23 14.03 -1.62
C ALA A 153 -19.37 13.21 -0.33
N GLN A 154 -20.58 13.13 0.24
CA GLN A 154 -20.85 12.36 1.45
C GLN A 154 -20.72 10.85 1.23
N GLU A 155 -21.16 10.35 0.07
CA GLU A 155 -21.07 8.93 -0.28
C GLU A 155 -19.60 8.55 -0.51
N GLU A 156 -18.84 9.40 -1.20
CA GLU A 156 -17.40 9.20 -1.43
C GLU A 156 -16.58 9.30 -0.13
N GLU A 157 -16.87 10.26 0.75
CA GLU A 157 -16.24 10.33 2.07
C GLU A 157 -16.49 9.04 2.87
N GLN A 158 -17.74 8.56 2.90
CA GLN A 158 -18.08 7.32 3.59
C GLN A 158 -17.39 6.10 2.96
N ARG A 159 -17.28 6.05 1.62
CA ARG A 159 -16.57 4.99 0.89
C ARG A 159 -15.08 4.97 1.21
N LEU A 160 -14.44 6.13 1.22
CA LEU A 160 -12.99 6.27 1.35
C LEU A 160 -12.50 6.25 2.79
N PHE A 161 -13.27 6.81 3.72
CA PHE A 161 -12.84 7.06 5.10
C PHE A 161 -13.82 6.58 6.16
N GLY A 162 -14.95 5.98 5.78
CA GLY A 162 -15.98 5.52 6.71
C GLY A 162 -15.59 4.27 7.52
N ALA A 163 -14.56 3.53 7.10
CA ALA A 163 -14.04 2.37 7.82
C ALA A 163 -12.52 2.24 7.65
N PRO A 164 -11.81 1.60 8.60
CA PRO A 164 -10.38 1.36 8.44
C PRO A 164 -10.04 0.44 7.25
N VAL A 165 -9.04 0.84 6.48
CA VAL A 165 -8.58 0.12 5.28
C VAL A 165 -7.14 -0.37 5.48
N PRO A 166 -6.85 -1.68 5.31
CA PRO A 166 -5.49 -2.19 5.46
C PRO A 166 -4.60 -1.68 4.31
N LEU A 167 -3.38 -1.28 4.65
CA LEU A 167 -2.39 -0.76 3.69
C LEU A 167 -1.31 -1.82 3.38
N PRO A 168 -0.72 -1.81 2.17
CA PRO A 168 -1.14 -1.00 1.02
C PRO A 168 -2.48 -1.47 0.45
N ASP A 169 -3.36 -0.53 0.14
CA ASP A 169 -4.63 -0.81 -0.53
C ASP A 169 -4.45 -0.90 -2.05
N MET A 170 -3.61 -1.84 -2.50
CA MET A 170 -3.25 -1.98 -3.90
C MET A 170 -3.29 -3.43 -4.38
N ASN A 171 -3.95 -3.64 -5.52
CA ASN A 171 -4.06 -4.95 -6.15
C ASN A 171 -2.68 -5.57 -6.41
N GLY A 172 -2.50 -6.80 -5.91
CA GLY A 172 -1.25 -7.55 -6.02
C GLY A 172 -0.21 -7.23 -4.95
N LEU A 173 -0.49 -6.28 -4.04
CA LEU A 173 0.36 -5.94 -2.89
C LEU A 173 -0.35 -6.07 -1.53
N ARG A 174 -1.68 -6.21 -1.50
CA ARG A 174 -2.43 -6.45 -0.25
C ARG A 174 -1.88 -7.69 0.46
N THR A 175 -1.41 -7.49 1.68
CA THR A 175 -0.81 -8.54 2.50
C THR A 175 -1.86 -9.36 3.25
N LEU A 176 -2.94 -8.71 3.70
CA LEU A 176 -4.07 -9.39 4.30
C LEU A 176 -4.95 -10.06 3.24
N PRO A 177 -5.41 -11.30 3.50
CA PRO A 177 -6.45 -11.90 2.69
C PRO A 177 -7.73 -11.05 2.77
N PRO A 178 -8.57 -11.05 1.71
CA PRO A 178 -9.83 -10.34 1.76
C PRO A 178 -10.70 -10.89 2.89
N ALA A 179 -11.38 -10.00 3.60
CA ALA A 179 -12.42 -10.41 4.54
C ALA A 179 -13.60 -10.99 3.74
N VAL A 180 -14.21 -12.03 4.29
CA VAL A 180 -15.39 -12.70 3.75
C VAL A 180 -16.56 -12.54 4.73
N SER A 181 -17.76 -12.97 4.33
CA SER A 181 -18.89 -13.03 5.25
C SER A 181 -18.67 -14.08 6.34
N ALA A 182 -19.32 -13.91 7.49
CA ALA A 182 -19.10 -14.77 8.65
C ALA A 182 -19.42 -16.25 8.40
N ASP A 183 -20.32 -16.55 7.48
CA ASP A 183 -20.68 -17.90 7.04
C ASP A 183 -19.67 -18.54 6.06
N GLN A 184 -18.80 -17.73 5.45
CA GLN A 184 -17.80 -18.17 4.48
C GLN A 184 -16.39 -18.28 5.04
N GLY A 185 -16.10 -17.66 6.19
CA GLY A 185 -14.78 -17.66 6.79
C GLY A 185 -14.62 -18.73 7.85
N ASN A 186 -13.49 -19.43 7.82
CA ASN A 186 -13.13 -20.39 8.86
C ASN A 186 -12.47 -19.76 10.10
N ILE A 187 -11.98 -18.52 10.03
CA ILE A 187 -11.42 -17.79 11.18
C ILE A 187 -12.19 -16.49 11.40
N LEU A 188 -12.70 -16.30 12.62
CA LEU A 188 -13.42 -15.09 13.03
C LEU A 188 -12.60 -14.31 14.05
N VAL A 189 -12.36 -13.02 13.78
CA VAL A 189 -11.58 -12.14 14.67
C VAL A 189 -12.34 -10.87 15.00
N GLU A 190 -12.14 -10.39 16.22
CA GLU A 190 -12.53 -9.06 16.67
C GLU A 190 -11.27 -8.22 16.94
N PHE A 191 -11.25 -6.97 16.51
CA PHE A 191 -10.18 -6.03 16.85
C PHE A 191 -10.65 -4.58 16.72
N GLY A 192 -9.91 -3.66 17.33
CA GLY A 192 -10.00 -2.23 17.06
C GLY A 192 -8.88 -1.75 16.14
N VAL A 193 -9.07 -0.58 15.54
CA VAL A 193 -8.00 0.20 14.89
C VAL A 193 -7.99 1.57 15.53
N ASP A 194 -6.86 1.96 16.12
CA ASP A 194 -6.71 3.27 16.75
C ASP A 194 -6.62 4.41 15.71
N SER A 195 -6.63 5.67 16.17
CA SER A 195 -6.48 6.84 15.29
C SER A 195 -5.13 6.92 14.58
N ARG A 196 -4.16 6.09 14.98
CA ARG A 196 -2.84 5.97 14.34
C ARG A 196 -2.80 4.83 13.33
N GLY A 197 -3.93 4.17 13.08
CA GLY A 197 -4.02 3.04 12.15
C GLY A 197 -3.37 1.77 12.65
N LYS A 198 -3.23 1.59 13.97
CA LYS A 198 -2.67 0.39 14.59
C LYS A 198 -3.77 -0.48 15.18
N VAL A 199 -3.61 -1.79 15.03
CA VAL A 199 -4.54 -2.78 15.57
C VAL A 199 -4.42 -2.84 17.09
N VAL A 200 -5.56 -2.77 17.77
CA VAL A 200 -5.72 -2.87 19.22
C VAL A 200 -6.78 -3.92 19.57
N ASP A 201 -6.76 -4.43 20.80
CA ASP A 201 -7.79 -5.36 21.32
C ASP A 201 -8.10 -6.57 20.41
N LEU A 202 -7.06 -7.10 19.75
CA LEU A 202 -7.18 -8.20 18.80
C LEU A 202 -7.43 -9.54 19.53
N ALA A 203 -8.58 -10.14 19.24
CA ALA A 203 -9.00 -11.44 19.75
C ALA A 203 -9.56 -12.33 18.62
N ARG A 204 -9.39 -13.64 18.78
CA ARG A 204 -10.09 -14.65 17.97
C ARG A 204 -11.40 -15.01 18.66
N LEU A 205 -12.48 -15.12 17.89
CA LEU A 205 -13.82 -15.41 18.40
C LEU A 205 -14.26 -16.86 18.16
N ASP A 206 -13.65 -17.56 17.20
CA ASP A 206 -13.93 -18.97 16.96
C ASP A 206 -13.04 -19.90 17.80
N SER A 207 -13.49 -21.15 17.99
CA SER A 207 -12.83 -22.16 18.83
C SER A 207 -12.33 -23.37 18.02
N ASN A 208 -12.09 -23.21 16.71
CA ASN A 208 -11.67 -24.32 15.86
C ASN A 208 -10.16 -24.62 16.01
N GLU A 209 -9.82 -25.62 16.82
CA GLU A 209 -8.42 -25.97 17.10
C GLU A 209 -7.67 -26.49 15.87
N ASP A 210 -8.35 -27.08 14.87
CA ASP A 210 -7.72 -27.66 13.68
C ASP A 210 -6.97 -26.62 12.82
N ILE A 211 -7.32 -25.34 12.98
CA ILE A 211 -6.75 -24.22 12.20
C ILE A 211 -5.93 -23.25 13.08
N ASP A 212 -5.56 -23.64 14.31
CA ASP A 212 -4.83 -22.79 15.25
C ASP A 212 -3.54 -22.21 14.68
N SER A 213 -2.79 -23.01 13.92
CA SER A 213 -1.56 -22.54 13.26
C SER A 213 -1.85 -21.43 12.25
N ALA A 214 -2.87 -21.62 11.40
CA ALA A 214 -3.30 -20.64 10.42
C ALA A 214 -3.85 -19.36 11.08
N ALA A 215 -4.66 -19.53 12.13
CA ALA A 215 -5.19 -18.42 12.93
C ALA A 215 -4.08 -17.61 13.60
N ASN A 216 -3.11 -18.25 14.24
CA ASN A 216 -1.97 -17.56 14.85
C ASN A 216 -1.13 -16.78 13.82
N ARG A 217 -0.94 -17.33 12.61
CA ARG A 217 -0.28 -16.61 11.51
C ARG A 217 -1.08 -15.38 11.08
N LEU A 218 -2.40 -15.51 10.92
CA LEU A 218 -3.30 -14.41 10.58
C LEU A 218 -3.31 -13.31 11.65
N LEU A 219 -3.42 -13.68 12.94
CA LEU A 219 -3.40 -12.73 14.05
C LEU A 219 -2.07 -11.94 14.09
N ARG A 220 -0.94 -12.61 13.83
CA ARG A 220 0.37 -11.95 13.72
C ARG A 220 0.41 -10.98 12.54
N LEU A 221 -0.16 -11.37 11.39
CA LEU A 221 -0.23 -10.52 10.21
C LEU A 221 -1.11 -9.28 10.47
N LEU A 222 -2.30 -9.46 11.04
CA LEU A 222 -3.20 -8.38 11.44
C LEU A 222 -2.51 -7.40 12.40
N ARG A 223 -1.86 -7.90 13.46
CA ARG A 223 -1.16 -7.06 14.44
C ARG A 223 -0.08 -6.18 13.82
N ASN A 224 0.57 -6.65 12.76
CA ASN A 224 1.63 -5.92 12.06
C ASN A 224 1.11 -5.07 10.89
N THR A 225 -0.17 -5.18 10.54
CA THR A 225 -0.76 -4.42 9.44
C THR A 225 -0.96 -2.96 9.86
N THR A 226 -0.55 -2.04 8.99
CA THR A 226 -0.91 -0.63 9.13
C THR A 226 -2.21 -0.37 8.40
N PHE A 227 -3.13 0.37 9.02
CA PHE A 227 -4.40 0.76 8.42
C PHE A 227 -4.42 2.26 8.12
N ARG A 228 -5.13 2.66 7.06
CA ARG A 228 -5.78 3.96 6.98
C ARG A 228 -6.87 3.98 8.05
N PRO A 229 -6.82 4.89 9.03
CA PRO A 229 -7.86 4.99 10.05
C PRO A 229 -9.17 5.54 9.44
N ARG A 230 -10.28 5.33 10.15
CA ARG A 230 -11.53 6.02 9.86
C ARG A 230 -11.34 7.52 10.10
N LEU A 231 -11.95 8.37 9.27
CA LEU A 231 -12.03 9.80 9.55
C LEU A 231 -13.42 10.18 10.06
N ALA A 232 -13.45 11.14 10.99
CA ALA A 232 -14.66 11.84 11.39
C ALA A 232 -14.34 13.33 11.50
N ALA A 233 -15.13 14.17 10.83
CA ALA A 233 -14.88 15.61 10.74
C ALA A 233 -13.43 15.96 10.31
N GLY A 234 -12.91 15.21 9.32
CA GLY A 234 -11.56 15.39 8.78
C GLY A 234 -10.42 14.98 9.71
N GLN A 235 -10.70 14.29 10.82
CA GLN A 235 -9.69 13.84 11.78
C GLN A 235 -9.69 12.31 11.93
N PRO A 236 -8.50 11.67 12.04
CA PRO A 236 -8.41 10.25 12.35
C PRO A 236 -9.04 9.90 13.69
N VAL A 237 -9.90 8.90 13.69
CA VAL A 237 -10.58 8.40 14.88
C VAL A 237 -10.45 6.89 15.00
N GLY A 238 -10.42 6.43 16.25
CA GLY A 238 -10.45 5.01 16.56
C GLY A 238 -11.75 4.36 16.08
N THR A 239 -11.67 3.08 15.75
CA THR A 239 -12.81 2.21 15.48
C THR A 239 -12.67 0.97 16.34
N ASP A 240 -13.63 0.76 17.23
CA ASP A 240 -13.62 -0.37 18.15
C ASP A 240 -14.43 -1.54 17.58
N LYS A 241 -14.12 -2.76 18.02
CA LYS A 241 -14.94 -3.98 17.79
C LYS A 241 -15.27 -4.27 16.32
N LEU A 242 -14.29 -4.12 15.43
CA LEU A 242 -14.38 -4.63 14.07
C LEU A 242 -14.39 -6.15 14.12
N VAL A 243 -15.48 -6.76 13.65
CA VAL A 243 -15.57 -8.21 13.46
C VAL A 243 -15.32 -8.52 11.99
N ARG A 244 -14.33 -9.36 11.70
CA ARG A 244 -14.02 -9.80 10.32
C ARG A 244 -13.82 -11.31 10.29
N ALA A 245 -14.37 -11.94 9.25
CA ALA A 245 -14.12 -13.34 8.95
C ALA A 245 -13.13 -13.46 7.80
N TYR A 246 -12.28 -14.47 7.87
CA TYR A 246 -11.28 -14.77 6.86
C TYR A 246 -11.36 -16.23 6.50
N GLU A 247 -11.25 -16.51 5.20
CA GLU A 247 -11.12 -17.87 4.70
C GLU A 247 -9.65 -18.16 4.41
N ILE A 248 -9.03 -18.95 5.28
CA ILE A 248 -7.62 -19.33 5.16
C ILE A 248 -7.54 -20.82 4.84
N LYS A 249 -6.96 -21.17 3.70
CA LYS A 249 -6.68 -22.57 3.37
C LYS A 249 -5.66 -23.13 4.40
N PRO A 250 -5.92 -24.30 5.02
CA PRO A 250 -5.04 -24.90 6.02
C PRO A 250 -3.60 -25.09 5.53
#